data_AF-A0A354AXJ1-F1
#
_entry.id   AF-A0A354AXJ1-F1
#
_cell.length_a   1.000
_cell.length_b   1.000
_cell.length_c   1.000
_cell.angle_alpha   90.00
_cell.angle_beta   90.00
_cell.angle_gamma   90.00
#
_symmetry.space_group_name_H-M   'P 1'
#
loop_
_entity.id
_entity.type
_entity.pdbx_description
1 polymer ?
#
loop_
_entity_poly.entity_id
_entity_poly.type
_entity_poly.pdbx_seq_one_letter_code
_entity_poly.pdbx_strand_id
1 'polypeptide(L)'
;MTLNINTSQRVTGTDGTAGINGTRGSSSQRNGGNGKAGTAGTAKSLSLTGISFQGDAGGDLIRHDWFAEGGRGAAGGSGGSGASAEATLSTINGPNSTTQNAVYDNPGNGGAGGGAGAGGAAAVRFGSLNVDFAGGLTAQNSLRLWGEARGGYGGNAGGSDGPGSSGWRGDFVESTSTSTQNFSRIYRQLGTPGGVAPNGVTGGAGSAGTVSFTDIQVRGENADIGLFGTALGGAGGGGSGGVRGGSGSVGQPGSRGGNGGNANLALAEVTRLQVNATRGLNLSIQLSATGQSGGQGGGAGEAGSGMVINSTSTNGVGSSLDTTTYAAAGNGGNGGNGGRATARLVGSTINGTDQADSLTLGLSAFGGLGGAGGFGGSAVASRSSTSGGPDFFQTSTIVGTSAGLKGIDGITGQATVEVSGNSIALGDGNDYLSLTLFASGPSTVTVSGNSFDGGDGRDSLFLGNVRAGERAATINVANGTLSLGSTPILNTFRGFEAFTATSAADRIIDGGGNQEYSGGFGSDRYTFSAQFAGHDVIHDFSAEDRIVFSGFGNPLNSFADVLSKATRDLGSNGTLITTSSSSSVLLIGFSGPLTTAMFSFL
;
A
#
# COMPACT_ATOMS: atom_id res chain seq x y z
N MET A 1 7.21 -8.33 -44.24
CA MET A 1 6.86 -9.62 -43.60
C MET A 1 6.06 -9.17 -42.37
N THR A 2 5.78 -9.97 -41.34
CA THR A 2 5.17 -9.40 -40.13
C THR A 2 5.82 -10.10 -38.96
N LEU A 3 6.56 -9.33 -38.15
CA LEU A 3 7.21 -9.87 -36.97
C LEU A 3 6.16 -9.96 -35.84
N ASN A 4 5.77 -11.18 -35.51
CA ASN A 4 4.90 -11.47 -34.36
C ASN A 4 5.71 -12.18 -33.27
N ILE A 5 6.09 -11.45 -32.22
CA ILE A 5 6.76 -12.02 -31.05
C ILE A 5 5.78 -12.00 -29.88
N ASN A 6 5.34 -13.19 -29.49
CA ASN A 6 4.50 -13.37 -28.32
C ASN A 6 5.25 -14.26 -27.32
N THR A 7 5.64 -13.69 -26.18
CA THR A 7 6.18 -14.47 -25.06
C THR A 7 5.33 -14.26 -23.82
N SER A 8 5.08 -15.34 -23.10
CA SER A 8 4.44 -15.29 -21.80
C SER A 8 5.21 -16.20 -20.85
N GLN A 9 5.53 -15.66 -19.68
CA GLN A 9 6.29 -16.40 -18.67
C GLN A 9 5.68 -16.20 -17.29
N ARG A 10 5.63 -17.31 -16.55
CA ARG A 10 5.17 -17.34 -15.18
C ARG A 10 6.18 -18.09 -14.33
N VAL A 11 6.66 -17.44 -13.28
CA VAL A 11 7.57 -18.04 -12.31
C VAL A 11 6.97 -17.90 -10.91
N THR A 12 6.81 -19.03 -10.23
CA THR A 12 6.42 -19.09 -8.83
C THR A 12 7.61 -19.48 -7.97
N GLY A 13 7.82 -18.79 -6.86
CA GLY A 13 8.80 -19.15 -5.85
C GLY A 13 8.39 -20.44 -5.13
N THR A 14 9.37 -21.22 -4.68
CA THR A 14 9.10 -22.33 -3.77
C THR A 14 8.80 -21.77 -2.39
N ASP A 15 7.73 -22.25 -1.78
CA ASP A 15 7.41 -21.96 -0.39
C ASP A 15 8.53 -22.43 0.54
N GLY A 16 8.65 -21.78 1.69
CA GLY A 16 9.53 -22.23 2.75
C GLY A 16 9.17 -23.63 3.22
N THR A 17 10.17 -24.47 3.46
CA THR A 17 9.95 -25.78 4.07
C THR A 17 9.69 -25.65 5.57
N ALA A 18 8.75 -26.46 6.04
CA ALA A 18 8.48 -26.69 7.45
C ALA A 18 9.76 -27.01 8.23
N GLY A 19 9.92 -26.42 9.41
CA GLY A 19 10.83 -26.96 10.41
C GLY A 19 10.42 -28.39 10.79
N ILE A 20 11.38 -29.30 10.93
CA ILE A 20 11.10 -30.64 11.49
C ILE A 20 10.81 -30.45 12.98
N ASN A 21 9.64 -30.93 13.43
CA ASN A 21 9.31 -30.97 14.85
C ASN A 21 10.45 -31.68 15.60
N GLY A 22 10.99 -31.04 16.63
CA GLY A 22 11.87 -31.72 17.57
C GLY A 22 11.15 -32.96 18.10
N THR A 23 11.83 -34.11 18.15
CA THR A 23 11.27 -35.32 18.73
C THR A 23 10.75 -35.02 20.13
N ARG A 24 9.47 -35.31 20.39
CA ARG A 24 8.89 -35.19 21.74
C ARG A 24 9.69 -36.10 22.67
N GLY A 25 10.56 -35.51 23.48
CA GLY A 25 11.26 -36.23 24.54
C GLY A 25 10.23 -36.91 25.43
N SER A 26 10.46 -38.17 25.80
CA SER A 26 9.67 -38.84 26.83
C SER A 26 9.64 -37.98 28.11
N SER A 27 8.58 -38.07 28.92
CA SER A 27 8.32 -37.23 30.11
C SER A 27 9.45 -37.15 31.15
N SER A 28 10.54 -37.93 31.00
CA SER A 28 11.75 -37.88 31.83
C SER A 28 12.85 -36.93 31.29
N GLN A 29 12.80 -36.51 30.02
CA GLN A 29 13.77 -35.56 29.45
C GLN A 29 13.20 -34.14 29.53
N ARG A 30 13.58 -33.42 30.60
CA ARG A 30 13.15 -32.03 30.86
C ARG A 30 13.55 -31.00 29.80
N ASN A 31 14.34 -31.39 28.80
CA ASN A 31 14.74 -30.55 27.67
C ASN A 31 14.48 -31.31 26.35
N GLY A 32 13.25 -31.22 25.81
CA GLY A 32 12.97 -31.63 24.44
C GLY A 32 13.81 -30.78 23.48
N GLY A 33 14.44 -31.42 22.48
CA GLY A 33 15.33 -30.72 21.55
C GLY A 33 14.60 -29.62 20.78
N ASN A 34 15.22 -28.44 20.67
CA ASN A 34 14.70 -27.33 19.90
C ASN A 34 14.41 -27.79 18.46
N GLY A 35 13.18 -27.63 17.99
CA GLY A 35 12.81 -27.85 16.59
C GLY A 35 13.66 -26.97 15.67
N LYS A 36 13.97 -27.46 14.46
CA LYS A 36 14.71 -26.67 13.48
C LYS A 36 13.84 -25.53 12.95
N ALA A 37 14.50 -24.40 12.71
CA ALA A 37 13.98 -23.25 11.99
C ALA A 37 13.23 -23.62 10.70
N GLY A 38 12.07 -23.02 10.44
CA GLY A 38 11.47 -23.03 9.11
C GLY A 38 12.36 -22.25 8.13
N THR A 39 12.46 -22.71 6.88
CA THR A 39 13.16 -21.93 5.86
C THR A 39 12.21 -20.88 5.30
N ALA A 40 12.74 -19.74 4.88
CA ALA A 40 11.94 -18.71 4.24
C ALA A 40 11.74 -19.00 2.74
N GLY A 41 10.71 -18.39 2.16
CA GLY A 41 10.38 -18.59 0.75
C GLY A 41 11.49 -18.09 -0.17
N THR A 42 11.67 -18.74 -1.32
CA THR A 42 12.66 -18.28 -2.31
C THR A 42 12.15 -17.04 -3.02
N ALA A 43 13.01 -16.03 -3.22
CA ALA A 43 12.66 -14.95 -4.14
C ALA A 43 12.71 -15.43 -5.59
N LYS A 44 12.03 -14.71 -6.49
CA LYS A 44 12.12 -14.90 -7.93
C LYS A 44 12.16 -13.55 -8.62
N SER A 45 12.94 -13.45 -9.69
CA SER A 45 12.86 -12.33 -10.62
C SER A 45 12.73 -12.84 -12.04
N LEU A 46 12.18 -12.03 -12.93
CA LEU A 46 12.30 -12.17 -14.37
C LEU A 46 12.99 -10.91 -14.90
N SER A 47 13.97 -11.06 -15.79
CA SER A 47 14.70 -9.92 -16.38
C SER A 47 14.84 -10.09 -17.89
N LEU A 48 14.46 -9.05 -18.65
CA LEU A 48 14.70 -8.91 -20.09
C LEU A 48 15.72 -7.80 -20.28
N THR A 49 16.89 -8.08 -20.84
CA THR A 49 17.91 -7.05 -21.09
C THR A 49 18.66 -7.25 -22.39
N GLY A 50 19.00 -6.15 -23.07
CA GLY A 50 19.92 -6.14 -24.21
C GLY A 50 19.33 -6.68 -25.51
N ILE A 51 18.01 -6.56 -25.69
CA ILE A 51 17.35 -7.00 -26.92
C ILE A 51 17.20 -5.80 -27.86
N SER A 52 17.54 -6.02 -29.13
CA SER A 52 17.28 -5.08 -30.21
C SER A 52 16.31 -5.74 -31.19
N PHE A 53 15.16 -5.11 -31.41
CA PHE A 53 14.25 -5.50 -32.48
C PHE A 53 14.38 -4.49 -33.62
N GLN A 54 14.55 -5.00 -34.84
CA GLN A 54 14.45 -4.21 -36.05
C GLN A 54 13.26 -4.77 -36.84
N GLY A 55 12.20 -3.97 -36.91
CA GLY A 55 10.97 -4.31 -37.59
C GLY A 55 11.11 -4.35 -39.11
N ASP A 56 10.02 -4.72 -39.78
CA ASP A 56 9.88 -4.50 -41.22
C ASP A 56 8.65 -3.61 -41.51
N ALA A 57 8.38 -3.33 -42.80
CA ALA A 57 7.29 -2.44 -43.19
C ALA A 57 5.86 -3.00 -42.93
N GLY A 58 5.74 -4.18 -42.32
CA GLY A 58 4.48 -4.75 -41.84
C GLY A 58 4.18 -4.32 -40.40
N GLY A 59 2.90 -4.43 -39.99
CA GLY A 59 2.48 -4.08 -38.62
C GLY A 59 3.04 -5.07 -37.60
N ASP A 60 4.19 -4.74 -37.05
CA ASP A 60 4.92 -5.61 -36.12
C ASP A 60 4.27 -5.60 -34.75
N LEU A 61 4.20 -6.77 -34.12
CA LEU A 61 3.63 -6.95 -32.78
C LEU A 61 4.66 -7.63 -31.88
N ILE A 62 5.07 -6.92 -30.84
CA ILE A 62 5.94 -7.42 -29.77
C ILE A 62 5.15 -7.41 -28.48
N ARG A 63 4.90 -8.58 -27.91
CA ARG A 63 4.16 -8.75 -26.66
C ARG A 63 4.92 -9.63 -25.67
N HIS A 64 5.16 -9.10 -24.48
CA HIS A 64 5.77 -9.81 -23.35
C HIS A 64 4.87 -9.69 -22.12
N ASP A 65 4.33 -10.82 -21.65
CA ASP A 65 3.49 -10.88 -20.44
C ASP A 65 4.17 -11.72 -19.36
N TRP A 66 4.68 -11.09 -18.32
CA TRP A 66 5.49 -11.71 -17.27
C TRP A 66 4.84 -11.65 -15.90
N PHE A 67 4.88 -12.78 -15.19
CA PHE A 67 4.38 -12.91 -13.82
C PHE A 67 5.43 -13.53 -12.90
N ALA A 68 5.73 -12.88 -11.78
CA ALA A 68 6.57 -13.38 -10.72
C ALA A 68 5.82 -13.40 -9.38
N GLU A 69 5.86 -14.52 -8.67
CA GLU A 69 5.32 -14.64 -7.31
C GLU A 69 6.39 -15.20 -6.38
N GLY A 70 6.62 -14.54 -5.25
CA GLY A 70 7.59 -14.97 -4.25
C GLY A 70 7.02 -16.05 -3.36
N GLY A 71 7.84 -17.02 -2.95
CA GLY A 71 7.39 -18.12 -2.10
C GLY A 71 6.89 -17.62 -0.74
N ARG A 72 5.91 -18.29 -0.16
CA ARG A 72 5.41 -17.95 1.19
C ARG A 72 6.45 -18.34 2.25
N GLY A 73 6.50 -17.57 3.33
CA GLY A 73 7.26 -17.93 4.50
C GLY A 73 6.64 -19.14 5.20
N ALA A 74 7.47 -20.10 5.64
CA ALA A 74 6.99 -21.25 6.38
C ALA A 74 6.35 -20.81 7.72
N ALA A 75 5.25 -21.46 8.08
CA ALA A 75 4.77 -21.44 9.46
C ALA A 75 5.67 -22.35 10.33
N GLY A 76 6.05 -21.87 11.52
CA GLY A 76 6.86 -22.63 12.49
C GLY A 76 8.27 -22.08 12.73
N GLY A 77 8.97 -22.70 13.71
CA GLY A 77 10.37 -22.55 14.17
C GLY A 77 11.20 -21.35 13.74
N SER A 78 11.82 -20.60 14.68
CA SER A 78 12.66 -19.40 14.43
C SER A 78 13.47 -19.47 13.14
N GLY A 79 12.90 -18.96 12.05
CA GLY A 79 13.37 -19.09 10.67
C GLY A 79 14.30 -17.97 10.23
N GLY A 80 15.38 -18.31 9.54
CA GLY A 80 16.22 -17.33 8.84
C GLY A 80 15.48 -16.75 7.62
N SER A 81 15.85 -15.53 7.22
CA SER A 81 15.37 -14.87 6.01
C SER A 81 15.68 -15.69 4.75
N GLY A 82 14.80 -15.61 3.74
CA GLY A 82 14.88 -16.46 2.55
C GLY A 82 16.00 -16.02 1.63
N ALA A 83 16.63 -16.96 0.95
CA ALA A 83 17.58 -16.62 -0.10
C ALA A 83 16.84 -16.05 -1.30
N SER A 84 17.32 -14.93 -1.83
CA SER A 84 16.82 -14.39 -3.09
C SER A 84 17.32 -15.25 -4.26
N ALA A 85 16.43 -15.76 -5.11
CA ALA A 85 16.83 -16.36 -6.39
C ALA A 85 16.43 -15.43 -7.54
N GLU A 86 17.38 -15.15 -8.42
CA GLU A 86 17.18 -14.35 -9.63
C GLU A 86 16.98 -15.33 -10.80
N ALA A 87 15.86 -15.28 -11.54
CA ALA A 87 15.73 -16.02 -12.79
C ALA A 87 15.96 -15.05 -13.94
N THR A 88 17.20 -15.02 -14.42
CA THR A 88 17.54 -14.21 -15.60
C THR A 88 17.18 -15.00 -16.85
N LEU A 89 16.26 -14.48 -17.66
CA LEU A 89 16.01 -15.02 -18.98
C LEU A 89 16.94 -14.31 -19.96
N SER A 90 18.00 -14.99 -20.40
CA SER A 90 18.72 -14.60 -21.61
C SER A 90 17.92 -15.09 -22.81
N THR A 91 17.15 -14.21 -23.46
CA THR A 91 16.41 -14.59 -24.67
C THR A 91 17.37 -14.85 -25.82
N ILE A 92 17.05 -15.88 -26.60
CA ILE A 92 17.78 -16.30 -27.79
C ILE A 92 17.38 -15.37 -28.95
N ASN A 93 18.35 -14.71 -29.57
CA ASN A 93 18.15 -13.89 -30.77
C ASN A 93 17.62 -14.76 -31.93
N GLY A 94 16.33 -14.62 -32.27
CA GLY A 94 15.77 -15.23 -33.46
C GLY A 94 14.34 -14.74 -33.76
N PRO A 95 14.03 -14.32 -35.00
CA PRO A 95 12.65 -14.09 -35.43
C PRO A 95 11.85 -15.41 -35.32
N ASN A 96 10.59 -15.33 -34.88
CA ASN A 96 9.65 -16.45 -34.66
C ASN A 96 9.86 -17.32 -33.41
N SER A 97 10.52 -16.85 -32.35
CA SER A 97 10.60 -17.63 -31.09
C SER A 97 9.35 -17.42 -30.22
N THR A 98 8.49 -18.43 -30.12
CA THR A 98 7.47 -18.54 -29.07
C THR A 98 8.09 -19.24 -27.88
N THR A 99 8.48 -18.50 -26.84
CA THR A 99 8.97 -19.10 -25.59
C THR A 99 7.82 -19.19 -24.60
N GLN A 100 7.26 -20.38 -24.41
CA GLN A 100 6.39 -20.71 -23.28
C GLN A 100 7.20 -21.57 -22.31
N ASN A 101 7.53 -21.03 -21.13
CA ASN A 101 7.99 -21.84 -20.01
C ASN A 101 7.16 -21.43 -18.78
N ALA A 102 6.38 -22.38 -18.28
CA ALA A 102 5.70 -22.28 -17.00
C ALA A 102 6.36 -23.28 -16.05
N VAL A 103 6.98 -22.78 -14.98
CA VAL A 103 7.45 -23.61 -13.87
C VAL A 103 6.41 -23.51 -12.77
N TYR A 104 5.78 -24.63 -12.44
CA TYR A 104 4.86 -24.77 -11.32
C TYR A 104 5.57 -25.54 -10.21
N ASP A 105 5.67 -24.95 -9.02
CA ASP A 105 6.04 -25.70 -7.80
C ASP A 105 4.88 -25.66 -6.80
N ASN A 106 4.63 -26.81 -6.17
CA ASN A 106 3.54 -27.06 -5.24
C ASN A 106 3.90 -26.58 -3.81
N PRO A 107 2.96 -26.01 -3.03
CA PRO A 107 3.19 -25.60 -1.64
C PRO A 107 3.61 -26.75 -0.73
N GLY A 108 4.61 -26.52 0.13
CA GLY A 108 4.97 -27.39 1.24
C GLY A 108 4.18 -27.03 2.52
N ASN A 109 3.50 -28.00 3.13
CA ASN A 109 2.78 -27.78 4.40
C ASN A 109 3.75 -27.69 5.60
N GLY A 110 3.57 -26.65 6.42
CA GLY A 110 4.33 -26.33 7.65
C GLY A 110 4.05 -27.27 8.85
N GLY A 111 5.09 -27.61 9.62
CA GLY A 111 5.05 -28.37 10.88
C GLY A 111 5.04 -27.46 12.12
N ALA A 112 4.59 -27.98 13.27
CA ALA A 112 4.31 -27.22 14.48
C ALA A 112 5.54 -27.01 15.40
N GLY A 113 5.97 -25.76 15.59
CA GLY A 113 6.80 -25.34 16.72
C GLY A 113 7.85 -24.25 16.42
N GLY A 114 7.51 -22.97 16.66
CA GLY A 114 8.39 -21.78 16.74
C GLY A 114 8.14 -20.65 15.69
N GLY A 115 9.05 -19.66 15.58
CA GLY A 115 8.84 -18.37 14.90
C GLY A 115 8.94 -18.31 13.38
N ALA A 116 7.98 -17.64 12.76
CA ALA A 116 7.70 -17.77 11.34
C ALA A 116 8.74 -17.22 10.37
N GLY A 117 8.88 -17.91 9.23
CA GLY A 117 9.73 -17.49 8.12
C GLY A 117 9.20 -16.26 7.38
N ALA A 118 10.10 -15.45 6.83
CA ALA A 118 9.75 -14.37 5.92
C ALA A 118 9.29 -14.91 4.55
N GLY A 119 8.45 -14.16 3.85
CA GLY A 119 8.15 -14.44 2.45
C GLY A 119 9.36 -14.20 1.54
N GLY A 120 9.36 -14.77 0.34
CA GLY A 120 10.34 -14.49 -0.72
C GLY A 120 9.92 -13.30 -1.58
N ALA A 121 10.87 -12.51 -2.09
CA ALA A 121 10.57 -11.36 -2.94
C ALA A 121 10.18 -11.77 -4.37
N ALA A 122 9.45 -10.91 -5.08
CA ALA A 122 9.15 -11.09 -6.50
C ALA A 122 9.56 -9.85 -7.29
N ALA A 123 10.19 -10.04 -8.44
CA ALA A 123 10.53 -8.95 -9.35
C ALA A 123 10.24 -9.29 -10.82
N VAL A 124 9.79 -8.31 -11.58
CA VAL A 124 9.71 -8.34 -13.04
C VAL A 124 10.46 -7.10 -13.55
N ARG A 125 11.48 -7.30 -14.38
CA ARG A 125 12.34 -6.23 -14.88
C ARG A 125 12.43 -6.28 -16.41
N PHE A 126 12.06 -5.19 -17.05
CA PHE A 126 12.35 -4.93 -18.46
C PHE A 126 13.41 -3.84 -18.51
N GLY A 127 14.64 -4.19 -18.84
CA GLY A 127 15.80 -3.31 -18.82
C GLY A 127 16.45 -3.20 -20.21
N SER A 128 17.05 -2.07 -20.57
CA SER A 128 17.94 -1.97 -21.75
C SER A 128 17.36 -2.59 -23.03
N LEU A 129 16.10 -2.27 -23.33
CA LEU A 129 15.37 -2.77 -24.49
C LEU A 129 15.38 -1.69 -25.58
N ASN A 130 15.87 -2.02 -26.77
CA ASN A 130 15.83 -1.12 -27.92
C ASN A 130 14.87 -1.71 -28.97
N VAL A 131 13.78 -1.02 -29.26
CA VAL A 131 12.81 -1.42 -30.28
C VAL A 131 12.84 -0.38 -31.39
N ASP A 132 13.14 -0.81 -32.61
CA ASP A 132 13.11 0.03 -33.80
C ASP A 132 12.08 -0.57 -34.78
N PHE A 133 10.88 0.00 -34.81
CA PHE A 133 9.85 -0.37 -35.76
C PHE A 133 10.17 0.25 -37.12
N ALA A 134 10.80 -0.53 -37.99
CA ALA A 134 11.23 -0.05 -39.29
C ALA A 134 10.19 -0.33 -40.39
N GLY A 135 9.26 0.60 -40.60
CA GLY A 135 8.70 0.83 -41.95
C GLY A 135 7.19 1.04 -42.09
N GLY A 136 6.84 1.43 -43.32
CA GLY A 136 5.56 1.17 -44.01
C GLY A 136 4.28 1.82 -43.47
N LEU A 137 3.88 2.94 -44.08
CA LEU A 137 2.73 3.82 -43.78
C LEU A 137 1.34 3.19 -43.49
N THR A 138 1.12 1.89 -43.70
CA THR A 138 -0.23 1.30 -43.73
C THR A 138 -0.60 0.42 -42.55
N ALA A 139 0.35 0.03 -41.69
CA ALA A 139 0.08 -0.89 -40.59
C ALA A 139 0.54 -0.31 -39.24
N GLN A 140 -0.20 -0.61 -38.18
CA GLN A 140 0.10 -0.19 -36.81
C GLN A 140 1.15 -1.15 -36.21
N ASN A 141 2.20 -0.59 -35.63
CA ASN A 141 3.21 -1.34 -34.88
C ASN A 141 2.84 -1.31 -33.40
N SER A 142 2.99 -2.43 -32.68
CA SER A 142 2.60 -2.51 -31.28
C SER A 142 3.70 -3.13 -30.41
N LEU A 143 4.05 -2.42 -29.33
CA LEU A 143 4.88 -2.92 -28.24
C LEU A 143 4.03 -3.01 -26.99
N ARG A 144 3.82 -4.20 -26.45
CA ARG A 144 3.18 -4.41 -25.17
C ARG A 144 4.10 -5.13 -24.21
N LEU A 145 4.43 -4.46 -23.11
CA LEU A 145 5.16 -5.04 -21.99
C LEU A 145 4.25 -5.05 -20.77
N TRP A 146 3.99 -6.24 -20.25
CA TRP A 146 3.18 -6.45 -19.06
C TRP A 146 3.99 -7.19 -18.01
N GLY A 147 4.07 -6.61 -16.82
CA GLY A 147 4.71 -7.21 -15.66
C GLY A 147 3.79 -7.25 -14.45
N GLU A 148 3.73 -8.41 -13.80
CA GLU A 148 3.08 -8.58 -12.50
C GLU A 148 4.04 -9.22 -11.51
N ALA A 149 4.22 -8.60 -10.34
CA ALA A 149 5.09 -9.11 -9.28
C ALA A 149 4.37 -9.13 -7.93
N ARG A 150 4.32 -10.31 -7.29
CA ARG A 150 3.69 -10.53 -5.98
C ARG A 150 4.70 -11.01 -4.95
N GLY A 151 5.05 -10.16 -3.98
CA GLY A 151 5.88 -10.55 -2.86
C GLY A 151 5.21 -11.66 -2.02
N GLY A 152 6.01 -12.60 -1.54
CA GLY A 152 5.53 -13.70 -0.71
C GLY A 152 5.02 -13.22 0.65
N TYR A 153 3.99 -13.88 1.16
CA TYR A 153 3.45 -13.65 2.50
C TYR A 153 4.43 -14.10 3.58
N GLY A 154 4.50 -13.36 4.69
CA GLY A 154 5.16 -13.83 5.90
C GLY A 154 4.41 -15.02 6.51
N GLY A 155 5.14 -15.98 7.07
CA GLY A 155 4.54 -17.12 7.75
C GLY A 155 3.82 -16.70 9.04
N ASN A 156 2.78 -17.43 9.42
CA ASN A 156 2.17 -17.27 10.74
C ASN A 156 3.05 -17.93 11.80
N ALA A 157 3.23 -17.26 12.93
CA ALA A 157 3.95 -17.84 14.05
C ALA A 157 3.24 -19.10 14.56
N GLY A 158 4.00 -20.16 14.82
CA GLY A 158 3.44 -21.39 15.40
C GLY A 158 2.98 -21.15 16.85
N GLY A 159 1.97 -21.91 17.28
CA GLY A 159 1.54 -21.91 18.68
C GLY A 159 2.68 -22.27 19.63
N SER A 160 2.77 -21.55 20.74
CA SER A 160 3.64 -21.92 21.86
C SER A 160 2.94 -23.02 22.67
N ASP A 161 3.03 -24.25 22.20
CA ASP A 161 2.38 -25.40 22.83
C ASP A 161 3.18 -25.85 24.07
N GLY A 162 2.97 -25.16 25.19
CA GLY A 162 3.59 -25.51 26.46
C GLY A 162 3.00 -24.66 27.60
N PRO A 163 2.02 -25.16 28.37
CA PRO A 163 1.65 -24.50 29.61
C PRO A 163 2.88 -24.41 30.51
N GLY A 164 3.05 -23.29 31.23
CA GLY A 164 4.08 -23.21 32.26
C GLY A 164 3.92 -24.39 33.22
N SER A 165 4.99 -25.17 33.43
CA SER A 165 4.92 -26.38 34.26
C SER A 165 4.32 -26.05 35.62
N SER A 166 3.26 -26.76 36.01
CA SER A 166 2.67 -26.61 37.33
C SER A 166 3.60 -27.24 38.36
N GLY A 167 4.11 -26.40 39.27
CA GLY A 167 5.04 -26.79 40.32
C GLY A 167 4.30 -27.18 41.60
N TRP A 168 3.36 -28.12 41.54
CA TRP A 168 2.68 -28.57 42.75
C TRP A 168 3.39 -29.80 43.34
N ARG A 169 4.35 -29.54 44.25
CA ARG A 169 4.86 -30.52 45.21
C ARG A 169 4.49 -30.01 46.60
N GLY A 170 3.61 -30.74 47.30
CA GLY A 170 3.27 -30.43 48.67
C GLY A 170 4.26 -31.08 49.62
N ASP A 171 5.17 -30.30 50.21
CA ASP A 171 5.79 -30.70 51.46
C ASP A 171 4.85 -30.32 52.61
N PHE A 172 4.43 -31.33 53.35
CA PHE A 172 3.60 -31.18 54.54
C PHE A 172 4.52 -31.00 55.75
N VAL A 173 4.52 -29.81 56.34
CA VAL A 173 5.16 -29.59 57.64
C VAL A 173 4.07 -29.62 58.70
N GLU A 174 4.00 -30.72 59.45
CA GLU A 174 3.17 -30.83 60.66
C GLU A 174 4.01 -30.38 61.86
N SER A 175 3.64 -29.27 62.50
CA SER A 175 4.21 -28.88 63.80
C SER A 175 3.18 -29.07 64.91
N THR A 176 3.41 -30.03 65.80
CA THR A 176 2.59 -30.27 66.99
C THR A 176 3.29 -29.65 68.21
N SER A 177 2.64 -28.67 68.84
CA SER A 177 3.10 -28.08 70.11
C SER A 177 2.28 -28.65 71.26
N THR A 178 2.87 -29.46 72.13
CA THR A 178 2.23 -29.97 73.34
C THR A 178 2.53 -29.07 74.53
N SER A 179 1.69 -28.04 74.73
CA SER A 179 1.53 -27.38 76.03
C SER A 179 0.10 -27.63 76.52
N THR A 180 -0.07 -27.71 77.83
CA THR A 180 -1.05 -28.55 78.52
C THR A 180 -2.54 -28.25 78.32
N GLN A 181 -2.97 -27.31 77.47
CA GLN A 181 -4.41 -27.07 77.22
C GLN A 181 -4.86 -26.61 75.82
N ASN A 182 -4.02 -26.60 74.77
CA ASN A 182 -4.52 -26.32 73.40
C ASN A 182 -3.71 -27.05 72.32
N PHE A 183 -4.39 -27.85 71.48
CA PHE A 183 -3.77 -28.46 70.30
C PHE A 183 -3.84 -27.49 69.12
N SER A 184 -2.74 -26.85 68.72
CA SER A 184 -2.71 -26.08 67.47
C SER A 184 -1.98 -26.88 66.40
N ARG A 185 -2.68 -27.26 65.32
CA ARG A 185 -2.08 -27.78 64.09
C ARG A 185 -2.09 -26.68 63.04
N ILE A 186 -0.90 -26.30 62.57
CA ILE A 186 -0.73 -25.39 61.44
C ILE A 186 -0.30 -26.24 60.25
N TYR A 187 -1.12 -26.27 59.20
CA TYR A 187 -0.71 -26.84 57.92
C TYR A 187 -0.19 -25.71 57.03
N ARG A 188 1.08 -25.78 56.64
CA ARG A 188 1.65 -24.93 55.58
C ARG A 188 2.07 -25.80 54.40
N GLN A 189 1.35 -25.67 53.30
CA GLN A 189 1.73 -26.27 52.04
C GLN A 189 2.48 -25.25 51.21
N LEU A 190 3.80 -25.39 51.13
CA LEU A 190 4.64 -24.55 50.28
C LEU A 190 4.84 -25.26 48.93
N GLY A 191 4.00 -24.93 47.94
CA GLY A 191 4.23 -25.34 46.56
C GLY A 191 5.55 -24.77 46.01
N THR A 192 6.07 -25.33 44.92
CA THR A 192 7.12 -24.65 44.15
C THR A 192 6.50 -23.53 43.30
N PRO A 193 7.23 -22.44 42.99
CA PRO A 193 6.73 -21.42 42.07
C PRO A 193 6.31 -22.05 40.74
N GLY A 194 5.27 -21.50 40.10
CA GLY A 194 4.91 -21.92 38.75
C GLY A 194 6.07 -21.70 37.77
N GLY A 195 6.14 -22.50 36.70
CA GLY A 195 7.08 -22.26 35.61
C GLY A 195 6.80 -20.94 34.89
N VAL A 196 7.86 -20.24 34.45
CA VAL A 196 7.73 -19.03 33.63
C VAL A 196 7.18 -19.40 32.25
N ALA A 197 6.15 -18.67 31.83
CA ALA A 197 5.55 -18.80 30.51
C ALA A 197 6.44 -18.13 29.44
N PRO A 198 6.88 -18.82 28.37
CA PRO A 198 7.56 -18.17 27.25
C PRO A 198 6.61 -17.24 26.50
N ASN A 199 7.12 -16.11 26.02
CA ASN A 199 6.36 -15.19 25.15
C ASN A 199 5.95 -15.88 23.84
N GLY A 200 4.83 -15.42 23.28
CA GLY A 200 4.42 -15.76 21.93
C GLY A 200 5.47 -15.29 20.91
N VAL A 201 5.47 -15.96 19.76
CA VAL A 201 6.47 -15.75 18.72
C VAL A 201 5.98 -14.76 17.67
N THR A 202 6.91 -13.96 17.15
CA THR A 202 6.61 -12.94 16.14
C THR A 202 6.32 -13.60 14.79
N GLY A 203 5.31 -13.07 14.08
CA GLY A 203 4.97 -13.48 12.72
C GLY A 203 6.03 -13.05 11.70
N GLY A 204 6.12 -13.77 10.58
CA GLY A 204 7.12 -13.51 9.55
C GLY A 204 6.84 -12.21 8.81
N ALA A 205 7.88 -11.50 8.37
CA ALA A 205 7.70 -10.35 7.51
C ALA A 205 7.25 -10.78 6.10
N GLY A 206 6.38 -9.99 5.47
CA GLY A 206 6.13 -10.09 4.04
C GLY A 206 7.34 -9.69 3.21
N SER A 207 7.30 -9.96 1.92
CA SER A 207 8.40 -9.67 0.99
C SER A 207 8.04 -8.65 -0.07
N ALA A 208 9.03 -8.06 -0.74
CA ALA A 208 8.77 -7.02 -1.73
C ALA A 208 8.20 -7.61 -3.04
N GLY A 209 7.33 -6.85 -3.71
CA GLY A 209 6.92 -7.06 -5.10
C GLY A 209 7.38 -5.89 -5.95
N THR A 210 8.08 -6.13 -7.06
CA THR A 210 8.65 -5.07 -7.90
C THR A 210 8.41 -5.31 -9.38
N VAL A 211 7.89 -4.31 -10.08
CA VAL A 211 7.87 -4.27 -11.55
C VAL A 211 8.62 -3.03 -12.00
N SER A 212 9.65 -3.19 -12.84
CA SER A 212 10.45 -2.07 -13.34
C SER A 212 10.63 -2.12 -14.85
N PHE A 213 10.38 -1.00 -15.51
CA PHE A 213 10.73 -0.73 -16.90
C PHE A 213 11.86 0.30 -16.88
N THR A 214 13.02 -0.02 -17.44
CA THR A 214 14.23 0.80 -17.27
C THR A 214 15.03 0.82 -18.57
N ASP A 215 15.47 1.99 -19.00
CA ASP A 215 16.29 2.13 -20.22
C ASP A 215 15.64 1.48 -21.44
N ILE A 216 14.34 1.73 -21.63
CA ILE A 216 13.61 1.28 -22.81
C ILE A 216 13.65 2.38 -23.86
N GLN A 217 14.12 2.04 -25.05
CA GLN A 217 14.10 2.92 -26.21
C GLN A 217 13.16 2.34 -27.25
N VAL A 218 12.23 3.15 -27.75
CA VAL A 218 11.32 2.80 -28.84
C VAL A 218 11.45 3.87 -29.92
N ARG A 219 11.62 3.44 -31.17
CA ARG A 219 11.64 4.30 -32.36
C ARG A 219 10.73 3.70 -33.42
N GLY A 220 10.07 4.54 -34.21
CA GLY A 220 9.36 4.09 -35.42
C GLY A 220 8.01 4.75 -35.66
N GLU A 221 7.33 4.28 -36.70
CA GLU A 221 6.04 4.82 -37.19
C GLU A 221 4.84 4.06 -36.59
N ASN A 222 3.73 4.78 -36.41
CA ASN A 222 2.41 4.33 -35.95
C ASN A 222 2.49 3.40 -34.74
N ALA A 223 3.17 3.85 -33.68
CA ALA A 223 3.52 3.01 -32.54
C ALA A 223 2.41 3.01 -31.48
N ASP A 224 1.86 1.84 -31.19
CA ASP A 224 1.00 1.55 -30.04
C ASP A 224 1.82 0.89 -28.93
N ILE A 225 2.22 1.67 -27.94
CA ILE A 225 3.12 1.28 -26.88
C ILE A 225 2.34 1.17 -25.57
N GLY A 226 2.31 -0.02 -24.99
CA GLY A 226 1.67 -0.29 -23.71
C GLY A 226 2.65 -0.82 -22.67
N LEU A 227 2.85 -0.08 -21.57
CA LEU A 227 3.65 -0.49 -20.42
C LEU A 227 2.72 -0.69 -19.20
N PHE A 228 2.49 -1.94 -18.82
CA PHE A 228 1.55 -2.32 -17.77
C PHE A 228 2.29 -2.99 -16.60
N GLY A 229 2.33 -2.35 -15.44
CA GLY A 229 3.05 -2.85 -14.27
C GLY A 229 2.15 -2.98 -13.06
N THR A 230 2.02 -4.19 -12.50
CA THR A 230 1.27 -4.43 -11.26
C THR A 230 2.17 -5.06 -10.20
N ALA A 231 2.42 -4.33 -9.10
CA ALA A 231 3.25 -4.77 -7.99
C ALA A 231 2.42 -4.93 -6.72
N LEU A 232 2.52 -6.09 -6.06
CA LEU A 232 1.90 -6.36 -4.77
C LEU A 232 3.00 -6.72 -3.77
N GLY A 233 3.09 -5.99 -2.67
CA GLY A 233 3.93 -6.39 -1.54
C GLY A 233 3.38 -7.66 -0.90
N GLY A 234 4.18 -8.36 -0.11
CA GLY A 234 3.72 -9.49 0.71
C GLY A 234 3.11 -8.99 2.01
N ALA A 235 2.02 -9.64 2.46
CA ALA A 235 1.45 -9.34 3.78
C ALA A 235 2.33 -9.89 4.89
N GLY A 236 2.27 -9.27 6.07
CA GLY A 236 2.91 -9.79 7.26
C GLY A 236 2.15 -10.98 7.86
N GLY A 237 2.87 -11.93 8.46
CA GLY A 237 2.28 -13.06 9.14
C GLY A 237 1.80 -12.72 10.56
N GLY A 238 0.79 -13.43 11.06
CA GLY A 238 0.28 -13.23 12.42
C GLY A 238 1.27 -13.69 13.51
N GLY A 239 1.31 -12.96 14.62
CA GLY A 239 2.01 -13.36 15.84
C GLY A 239 1.22 -14.42 16.61
N SER A 240 1.93 -15.28 17.36
CA SER A 240 1.28 -16.34 18.13
C SER A 240 0.76 -15.82 19.47
N GLY A 241 -0.26 -16.48 20.02
CA GLY A 241 -0.68 -16.21 21.40
C GLY A 241 0.46 -16.43 22.41
N GLY A 242 0.40 -15.74 23.54
CA GLY A 242 1.19 -16.07 24.74
C GLY A 242 0.60 -17.28 25.46
N VAL A 243 1.37 -17.89 26.35
CA VAL A 243 0.94 -19.03 27.17
C VAL A 243 0.59 -18.61 28.59
N ARG A 244 -0.32 -19.37 29.20
CA ARG A 244 -0.68 -19.19 30.60
C ARG A 244 0.55 -19.37 31.50
N GLY A 245 0.72 -18.46 32.46
CA GLY A 245 1.71 -18.58 33.52
C GLY A 245 1.54 -19.87 34.31
N GLY A 246 2.63 -20.51 34.74
CA GLY A 246 2.52 -21.71 35.56
C GLY A 246 1.81 -21.45 36.89
N SER A 247 1.00 -22.41 37.33
CA SER A 247 0.39 -22.40 38.67
C SER A 247 1.32 -23.08 39.69
N GLY A 248 1.38 -22.53 40.91
CA GLY A 248 2.30 -22.98 41.97
C GLY A 248 1.93 -22.44 43.35
N SER A 249 2.92 -22.27 44.24
CA SER A 249 2.73 -21.49 45.48
C SER A 249 2.60 -19.99 45.21
N VAL A 250 3.28 -19.52 44.16
CA VAL A 250 3.15 -18.19 43.58
C VAL A 250 2.79 -18.39 42.12
N GLY A 251 1.67 -17.82 41.68
CA GLY A 251 1.31 -17.79 40.27
C GLY A 251 2.36 -17.00 39.50
N GLN A 252 2.74 -17.45 38.30
CA GLN A 252 3.57 -16.63 37.41
C GLN A 252 2.72 -15.79 36.46
N PRO A 253 3.20 -14.61 36.03
CA PRO A 253 2.50 -13.81 35.05
C PRO A 253 2.26 -14.60 33.75
N GLY A 254 1.14 -14.29 33.09
CA GLY A 254 0.94 -14.75 31.71
C GLY A 254 1.99 -14.14 30.78
N SER A 255 2.40 -14.87 29.74
CA SER A 255 3.40 -14.33 28.83
C SER A 255 2.81 -13.35 27.82
N ARG A 256 3.68 -12.54 27.22
CA ARG A 256 3.25 -11.60 26.17
C ARG A 256 2.88 -12.35 24.90
N GLY A 257 1.87 -11.89 24.18
CA GLY A 257 1.63 -12.34 22.80
C GLY A 257 2.77 -11.96 21.85
N GLY A 258 2.94 -12.73 20.78
CA GLY A 258 3.93 -12.46 19.74
C GLY A 258 3.52 -11.29 18.85
N ASN A 259 4.48 -10.52 18.33
CA ASN A 259 4.14 -9.41 17.43
C ASN A 259 3.69 -9.93 16.05
N GLY A 260 2.85 -9.16 15.35
CA GLY A 260 2.59 -9.38 13.94
C GLY A 260 3.81 -9.02 13.09
N GLY A 261 4.01 -9.75 11.99
CA GLY A 261 5.03 -9.44 11.01
C GLY A 261 4.67 -8.19 10.20
N ASN A 262 5.67 -7.43 9.77
CA ASN A 262 5.44 -6.28 8.89
C ASN A 262 5.15 -6.74 7.46
N ALA A 263 4.24 -6.07 6.77
CA ALA A 263 4.18 -6.15 5.31
C ALA A 263 5.31 -5.34 4.67
N ASN A 264 5.50 -5.52 3.36
CA ASN A 264 6.67 -4.97 2.64
C ASN A 264 6.28 -4.10 1.44
N LEU A 265 7.29 -3.60 0.73
CA LEU A 265 7.18 -2.68 -0.38
C LEU A 265 6.54 -3.32 -1.62
N ALA A 266 5.62 -2.59 -2.24
CA ALA A 266 5.21 -2.75 -3.64
C ALA A 266 5.79 -1.60 -4.46
N LEU A 267 6.53 -1.89 -5.54
CA LEU A 267 7.11 -0.89 -6.43
C LEU A 267 6.76 -1.20 -7.88
N ALA A 268 6.07 -0.28 -8.56
CA ALA A 268 5.86 -0.31 -10.01
C ALA A 268 6.50 0.95 -10.62
N GLU A 269 7.47 0.80 -11.51
CA GLU A 269 8.21 1.97 -12.01
C GLU A 269 8.57 1.91 -13.49
N VAL A 270 8.59 3.09 -14.11
CA VAL A 270 9.21 3.35 -15.41
C VAL A 270 10.29 4.40 -15.19
N THR A 271 11.52 4.10 -15.61
CA THR A 271 12.64 5.04 -15.53
C THR A 271 13.39 5.10 -16.87
N ARG A 272 13.71 6.32 -17.31
CA ARG A 272 14.47 6.55 -18.56
C ARG A 272 13.85 5.85 -19.78
N LEU A 273 12.53 5.94 -19.93
CA LEU A 273 11.86 5.57 -21.18
C LEU A 273 12.18 6.63 -22.25
N GLN A 274 12.59 6.19 -23.44
CA GLN A 274 12.83 7.05 -24.59
C GLN A 274 11.94 6.60 -25.74
N VAL A 275 10.94 7.40 -26.10
CA VAL A 275 10.10 7.15 -27.28
C VAL A 275 10.38 8.24 -28.30
N ASN A 276 10.68 7.85 -29.54
CA ASN A 276 10.77 8.76 -30.68
C ASN A 276 9.89 8.20 -31.78
N ALA A 277 8.62 8.58 -31.76
CA ALA A 277 7.71 8.25 -32.84
C ALA A 277 8.03 9.11 -34.06
N THR A 278 7.80 8.60 -35.26
CA THR A 278 8.00 9.35 -36.50
C THR A 278 6.70 9.65 -37.24
N ARG A 279 5.58 9.04 -36.82
CA ARG A 279 4.22 9.28 -37.32
C ARG A 279 3.20 8.61 -36.41
N GLY A 280 2.29 9.33 -35.76
CA GLY A 280 1.27 8.78 -34.85
C GLY A 280 1.82 7.97 -33.66
N LEU A 281 1.44 8.37 -32.45
CA LEU A 281 1.79 7.71 -31.20
C LEU A 281 0.54 7.43 -30.39
N ASN A 282 0.37 6.18 -29.96
CA ASN A 282 -0.53 5.82 -28.89
C ASN A 282 0.30 5.19 -27.77
N LEU A 283 0.52 5.90 -26.68
CA LEU A 283 1.31 5.42 -25.55
C LEU A 283 0.45 5.35 -24.29
N SER A 284 0.36 4.15 -23.72
CA SER A 284 -0.34 3.87 -22.47
C SER A 284 0.63 3.34 -21.42
N ILE A 285 0.78 4.07 -20.31
CA ILE A 285 1.54 3.63 -19.14
C ILE A 285 0.57 3.44 -17.99
N GLN A 286 0.44 2.21 -17.50
CA GLN A 286 -0.42 1.89 -16.36
C GLN A 286 0.39 1.19 -15.28
N LEU A 287 0.62 1.87 -14.17
CA LEU A 287 1.37 1.36 -13.02
C LEU A 287 0.46 1.27 -11.80
N SER A 288 0.45 0.12 -11.14
CA SER A 288 -0.29 -0.10 -9.90
C SER A 288 0.60 -0.76 -8.86
N ALA A 289 0.69 -0.15 -7.68
CA ALA A 289 1.41 -0.68 -6.54
C ALA A 289 0.49 -0.81 -5.33
N THR A 290 0.43 -2.01 -4.72
CA THR A 290 -0.39 -2.25 -3.52
C THR A 290 0.46 -2.85 -2.41
N GLY A 291 0.65 -2.07 -1.34
CA GLY A 291 1.20 -2.56 -0.09
C GLY A 291 0.16 -3.41 0.64
N GLN A 292 0.54 -4.60 1.10
CA GLN A 292 -0.38 -5.48 1.81
C GLN A 292 -0.47 -5.15 3.30
N SER A 293 -1.43 -5.77 3.99
CA SER A 293 -1.63 -5.55 5.43
C SER A 293 -0.49 -6.13 6.29
N GLY A 294 -0.16 -5.45 7.37
CA GLY A 294 0.66 -6.03 8.43
C GLY A 294 -0.07 -7.20 9.13
N GLY A 295 0.70 -8.10 9.73
CA GLY A 295 0.17 -9.23 10.48
C GLY A 295 -0.46 -8.80 11.81
N GLN A 296 -1.43 -9.55 12.30
CA GLN A 296 -2.02 -9.29 13.62
C GLN A 296 -1.04 -9.69 14.74
N GLY A 297 -1.04 -8.96 15.85
CA GLY A 297 -0.37 -9.37 17.07
C GLY A 297 -1.12 -10.51 17.75
N GLY A 298 -0.39 -11.43 18.38
CA GLY A 298 -0.96 -12.52 19.15
C GLY A 298 -1.57 -12.05 20.47
N GLY A 299 -2.63 -12.72 20.91
CA GLY A 299 -3.22 -12.48 22.23
C GLY A 299 -2.26 -12.82 23.36
N ALA A 300 -2.45 -12.24 24.54
CA ALA A 300 -1.61 -12.55 25.68
C ALA A 300 -1.93 -13.90 26.34
N GLY A 301 -0.99 -14.41 27.12
CA GLY A 301 -1.22 -15.50 28.04
C GLY A 301 -2.01 -15.07 29.28
N GLU A 302 -2.84 -15.96 29.78
CA GLU A 302 -3.54 -15.76 31.06
C GLU A 302 -2.59 -15.86 32.26
N ALA A 303 -2.98 -15.27 33.38
CA ALA A 303 -2.25 -15.38 34.63
C ALA A 303 -2.20 -16.82 35.16
N GLY A 304 -1.06 -17.22 35.73
CA GLY A 304 -0.98 -18.39 36.60
C GLY A 304 -1.61 -18.10 37.97
N SER A 305 -2.11 -19.15 38.63
CA SER A 305 -2.67 -19.06 39.98
C SER A 305 -1.70 -19.61 41.02
N GLY A 306 -1.52 -18.88 42.12
CA GLY A 306 -0.87 -19.33 43.34
C GLY A 306 -1.91 -19.63 44.42
N MET A 307 -1.80 -20.75 45.12
CA MET A 307 -2.69 -21.05 46.25
C MET A 307 -1.89 -21.23 47.53
N VAL A 308 -2.26 -20.49 48.57
CA VAL A 308 -1.75 -20.61 49.93
C VAL A 308 -2.91 -21.01 50.83
N ILE A 309 -2.82 -22.22 51.38
CA ILE A 309 -3.76 -22.72 52.38
C ILE A 309 -3.14 -22.49 53.76
N ASN A 310 -3.81 -21.67 54.58
CA ASN A 310 -3.48 -21.51 55.99
C ASN A 310 -4.65 -22.07 56.79
N SER A 311 -4.50 -23.27 57.35
CA SER A 311 -5.49 -23.84 58.26
C SER A 311 -4.96 -23.87 59.69
N THR A 312 -5.79 -23.40 60.61
CA THR A 312 -5.55 -23.44 62.06
C THR A 312 -6.74 -24.11 62.72
N SER A 313 -6.51 -25.28 63.29
CA SER A 313 -7.48 -26.05 64.07
C SER A 313 -7.03 -26.10 65.52
N THR A 314 -7.93 -25.73 66.45
CA THR A 314 -7.70 -25.87 67.89
C THR A 314 -8.90 -26.54 68.57
N ASN A 315 -8.69 -27.74 69.13
CA ASN A 315 -9.71 -28.52 69.86
C ASN A 315 -11.03 -28.75 69.10
N GLY A 316 -10.97 -29.02 67.79
CA GLY A 316 -12.16 -29.33 66.98
C GLY A 316 -12.94 -28.11 66.46
N VAL A 317 -12.61 -26.91 66.95
CA VAL A 317 -13.06 -25.63 66.40
C VAL A 317 -11.94 -25.07 65.53
N GLY A 318 -12.23 -24.69 64.30
CA GLY A 318 -11.18 -24.30 63.36
C GLY A 318 -11.62 -23.30 62.31
N SER A 319 -10.64 -22.66 61.71
CA SER A 319 -10.83 -21.89 60.48
C SER A 319 -9.79 -22.28 59.46
N SER A 320 -10.21 -22.30 58.19
CA SER A 320 -9.29 -22.35 57.06
C SER A 320 -9.40 -21.04 56.29
N LEU A 321 -8.25 -20.42 56.04
CA LEU A 321 -8.13 -19.32 55.10
C LEU A 321 -7.42 -19.83 53.85
N ASP A 322 -8.19 -19.96 52.77
CA ASP A 322 -7.69 -20.36 51.47
C ASP A 322 -7.49 -19.09 50.63
N THR A 323 -6.24 -18.65 50.51
CA THR A 323 -5.92 -17.49 49.69
C THR A 323 -5.41 -17.95 48.33
N THR A 324 -6.16 -17.65 47.27
CA THR A 324 -5.69 -17.82 45.90
C THR A 324 -5.26 -16.47 45.36
N THR A 325 -3.96 -16.31 45.09
CA THR A 325 -3.39 -15.10 44.49
C THR A 325 -3.09 -15.38 43.04
N TYR A 326 -3.73 -14.65 42.13
CA TYR A 326 -3.38 -14.70 40.72
C TYR A 326 -2.19 -13.77 40.45
N ALA A 327 -1.38 -14.10 39.46
CA ALA A 327 -0.37 -13.20 38.93
C ALA A 327 -0.96 -12.21 37.93
N ALA A 328 -0.18 -11.21 37.50
CA ALA A 328 -0.61 -10.34 36.40
C ALA A 328 -0.85 -11.14 35.11
N ALA A 329 -1.88 -10.77 34.35
CA ALA A 329 -2.08 -11.30 33.01
C ALA A 329 -0.98 -10.77 32.06
N GLY A 330 -0.68 -11.51 30.99
CA GLY A 330 0.27 -11.05 29.99
C GLY A 330 -0.27 -9.90 29.15
N ASN A 331 0.61 -9.14 28.50
CA ASN A 331 0.23 -8.13 27.50
C ASN A 331 0.06 -8.75 26.11
N GLY A 332 -0.78 -8.14 25.27
CA GLY A 332 -0.89 -8.52 23.86
C GLY A 332 0.40 -8.25 23.06
N GLY A 333 0.57 -8.96 21.96
CA GLY A 333 1.59 -8.66 20.95
C GLY A 333 1.20 -7.45 20.13
N ASN A 334 2.17 -6.67 19.65
CA ASN A 334 1.88 -5.53 18.77
C ASN A 334 1.47 -6.03 17.38
N GLY A 335 0.65 -5.27 16.66
CA GLY A 335 0.38 -5.52 15.25
C GLY A 335 1.58 -5.14 14.37
N GLY A 336 1.69 -5.77 13.21
CA GLY A 336 2.71 -5.45 12.21
C GLY A 336 2.32 -4.23 11.38
N ASN A 337 3.30 -3.52 10.85
CA ASN A 337 3.07 -2.36 9.98
C ASN A 337 2.57 -2.78 8.60
N GLY A 338 1.72 -1.95 7.99
CA GLY A 338 1.27 -2.10 6.62
C GLY A 338 2.38 -1.82 5.59
N GLY A 339 2.28 -2.47 4.44
CA GLY A 339 3.25 -2.37 3.35
C GLY A 339 3.20 -1.00 2.66
N ARG A 340 4.36 -0.51 2.24
CA ARG A 340 4.44 0.71 1.42
C ARG A 340 4.12 0.39 -0.04
N ALA A 341 3.58 1.36 -0.77
CA ALA A 341 3.34 1.27 -2.21
C ALA A 341 3.94 2.47 -2.93
N THR A 342 4.59 2.24 -4.06
CA THR A 342 5.15 3.28 -4.91
C THR A 342 4.89 2.96 -6.38
N ALA A 343 4.21 3.88 -7.08
CA ALA A 343 4.10 3.87 -8.53
C ALA A 343 4.81 5.11 -9.08
N ARG A 344 5.77 4.97 -10.01
CA ARG A 344 6.52 6.14 -10.51
C ARG A 344 6.93 6.11 -11.98
N LEU A 345 6.97 7.29 -12.59
CA LEU A 345 7.50 7.56 -13.93
C LEU A 345 8.56 8.68 -13.84
N VAL A 346 9.82 8.34 -14.07
CA VAL A 346 10.94 9.27 -13.81
C VAL A 346 11.91 9.37 -14.98
N GLY A 347 12.29 10.59 -15.35
CA GLY A 347 13.41 10.86 -16.25
C GLY A 347 13.21 10.35 -17.67
N SER A 348 11.96 10.32 -18.16
CA SER A 348 11.61 9.79 -19.48
C SER A 348 11.53 10.90 -20.52
N THR A 349 11.83 10.58 -21.77
CA THR A 349 11.72 11.47 -22.94
C THR A 349 10.77 10.84 -23.94
N ILE A 350 9.70 11.54 -24.28
CA ILE A 350 8.70 11.08 -25.25
C ILE A 350 8.59 12.16 -26.31
N ASN A 351 8.93 11.82 -27.53
CA ASN A 351 8.79 12.66 -28.71
C ASN A 351 7.73 12.00 -29.61
N GLY A 352 6.64 12.72 -29.79
CA GLY A 352 5.56 12.45 -30.72
C GLY A 352 5.91 12.90 -32.14
N THR A 353 4.90 13.26 -32.92
CA THR A 353 4.92 13.27 -34.38
C THR A 353 4.22 14.49 -34.97
N ASP A 354 3.99 14.51 -36.29
CA ASP A 354 3.18 15.54 -36.96
C ASP A 354 1.70 15.14 -37.12
N GLN A 355 1.29 14.09 -36.40
CA GLN A 355 -0.07 13.56 -36.40
C GLN A 355 -0.62 13.57 -34.98
N ALA A 356 -1.95 13.42 -34.88
CA ALA A 356 -2.60 13.28 -33.60
C ALA A 356 -2.01 12.12 -32.77
N ASP A 357 -1.45 12.48 -31.63
CA ASP A 357 -0.83 11.60 -30.67
C ASP A 357 -1.69 11.49 -29.40
N SER A 358 -1.65 10.31 -28.76
CA SER A 358 -2.39 10.03 -27.54
C SER A 358 -1.47 9.41 -26.50
N LEU A 359 -1.35 10.09 -25.36
CA LEU A 359 -0.55 9.67 -24.23
C LEU A 359 -1.40 9.57 -22.97
N THR A 360 -1.54 8.37 -22.42
CA THR A 360 -2.24 8.12 -21.16
C THR A 360 -1.28 7.61 -20.08
N LEU A 361 -1.20 8.35 -18.98
CA LEU A 361 -0.37 8.05 -17.81
C LEU A 361 -1.27 7.73 -16.60
N GLY A 362 -1.49 6.45 -16.32
CA GLY A 362 -2.26 5.96 -15.18
C GLY A 362 -1.35 5.40 -14.09
N LEU A 363 -1.21 6.09 -12.95
CA LEU A 363 -0.39 5.62 -11.82
C LEU A 363 -1.25 5.52 -10.55
N SER A 364 -1.20 4.37 -9.89
CA SER A 364 -1.94 4.10 -8.66
C SER A 364 -1.08 3.47 -7.56
N ALA A 365 -1.25 3.94 -6.32
CA ALA A 365 -0.57 3.38 -5.14
C ALA A 365 -1.54 3.22 -3.94
N PHE A 366 -1.51 2.07 -3.29
CA PHE A 366 -2.35 1.77 -2.13
C PHE A 366 -1.49 1.34 -0.96
N GLY A 367 -1.47 2.13 0.12
CA GLY A 367 -0.77 1.79 1.34
C GLY A 367 -1.47 0.67 2.09
N GLY A 368 -0.72 -0.31 2.59
CA GLY A 368 -1.29 -1.43 3.32
C GLY A 368 -1.80 -1.04 4.70
N LEU A 369 -2.84 -1.71 5.19
CA LEU A 369 -3.33 -1.49 6.55
C LEU A 369 -2.33 -1.98 7.60
N GLY A 370 -2.25 -1.30 8.73
CA GLY A 370 -1.59 -1.84 9.92
C GLY A 370 -2.35 -3.04 10.47
N GLY A 371 -1.63 -4.03 11.00
CA GLY A 371 -2.22 -5.16 11.71
C GLY A 371 -2.74 -4.74 13.08
N ALA A 372 -3.81 -5.37 13.56
CA ALA A 372 -4.31 -5.12 14.91
C ALA A 372 -3.33 -5.65 15.96
N GLY A 373 -3.16 -4.92 17.07
CA GLY A 373 -2.50 -5.42 18.27
C GLY A 373 -3.34 -6.49 18.95
N GLY A 374 -2.69 -7.52 19.47
CA GLY A 374 -3.34 -8.59 20.20
C GLY A 374 -3.96 -8.12 21.52
N PHE A 375 -5.01 -8.80 21.96
CA PHE A 375 -5.66 -8.49 23.23
C PHE A 375 -4.74 -8.83 24.42
N GLY A 376 -4.80 -8.01 25.46
CA GLY A 376 -4.23 -8.36 26.77
C GLY A 376 -5.04 -9.46 27.45
N GLY A 377 -4.43 -10.18 28.39
CA GLY A 377 -5.14 -11.23 29.12
C GLY A 377 -6.17 -10.65 30.08
N SER A 378 -7.24 -11.40 30.35
CA SER A 378 -8.34 -10.96 31.22
C SER A 378 -7.89 -10.71 32.66
N ALA A 379 -8.45 -9.67 33.30
CA ALA A 379 -8.34 -9.45 34.73
C ALA A 379 -9.06 -10.56 35.51
N VAL A 380 -8.55 -10.89 36.70
CA VAL A 380 -9.30 -11.66 37.69
C VAL A 380 -9.86 -10.69 38.73
N ALA A 381 -11.16 -10.72 39.00
CA ALA A 381 -11.75 -9.88 40.04
C ALA A 381 -11.43 -10.43 41.43
N SER A 382 -11.08 -9.55 42.37
CA SER A 382 -10.96 -9.93 43.77
C SER A 382 -12.32 -10.35 44.32
N ARG A 383 -12.40 -11.49 45.00
CA ARG A 383 -13.61 -11.93 45.71
C ARG A 383 -13.26 -12.61 47.01
N SER A 384 -14.07 -12.38 48.04
CA SER A 384 -13.97 -13.11 49.29
C SER A 384 -15.31 -13.78 49.57
N SER A 385 -15.29 -15.07 49.90
CA SER A 385 -16.48 -15.81 50.29
C SER A 385 -16.18 -16.61 51.54
N THR A 386 -17.06 -16.51 52.53
CA THR A 386 -16.98 -17.33 53.75
C THR A 386 -18.12 -18.33 53.73
N SER A 387 -17.80 -19.61 53.89
CA SER A 387 -18.77 -20.71 53.97
C SER A 387 -18.44 -21.60 55.16
N GLY A 388 -19.45 -22.07 55.89
CA GLY A 388 -19.23 -22.89 57.08
C GLY A 388 -20.39 -22.86 58.07
N GLY A 389 -20.37 -23.82 59.00
CA GLY A 389 -21.30 -23.90 60.14
C GLY A 389 -20.70 -23.28 61.41
N PRO A 390 -21.40 -23.30 62.56
CA PRO A 390 -20.99 -22.61 63.79
C PRO A 390 -19.61 -23.04 64.32
N ASP A 391 -19.16 -24.26 63.98
CA ASP A 391 -17.92 -24.85 64.50
C ASP A 391 -16.74 -24.78 63.52
N PHE A 392 -16.98 -24.42 62.25
CA PHE A 392 -15.93 -24.34 61.23
C PHE A 392 -16.29 -23.36 60.10
N PHE A 393 -15.42 -22.36 59.89
CA PHE A 393 -15.55 -21.39 58.80
C PHE A 393 -14.38 -21.51 57.83
N GLN A 394 -14.69 -21.60 56.54
CA GLN A 394 -13.73 -21.52 55.45
C GLN A 394 -13.92 -20.16 54.76
N THR A 395 -12.90 -19.30 54.85
CA THR A 395 -12.84 -18.08 54.06
C THR A 395 -11.95 -18.34 52.85
N SER A 396 -12.51 -18.22 51.66
CA SER A 396 -11.76 -18.21 50.41
C SER A 396 -11.59 -16.77 49.95
N THR A 397 -10.34 -16.32 49.82
CA THR A 397 -10.02 -15.00 49.30
C THR A 397 -9.27 -15.16 47.97
N ILE A 398 -9.87 -14.64 46.91
CA ILE A 398 -9.21 -14.44 45.61
C ILE A 398 -8.70 -13.01 45.57
N VAL A 399 -7.39 -12.86 45.43
CA VAL A 399 -6.76 -11.57 45.14
C VAL A 399 -6.72 -11.43 43.62
N GLY A 400 -7.50 -10.48 43.12
CA GLY A 400 -7.61 -10.17 41.71
C GLY A 400 -6.37 -9.50 41.14
N THR A 401 -6.30 -9.44 39.82
CA THR A 401 -5.17 -8.91 39.06
C THR A 401 -5.64 -7.95 37.98
N SER A 402 -4.77 -7.01 37.60
CA SER A 402 -5.02 -6.15 36.46
C SER A 402 -5.01 -6.96 35.16
N ALA A 403 -5.89 -6.58 34.23
CA ALA A 403 -5.84 -7.09 32.86
C ALA A 403 -4.51 -6.71 32.21
N GLY A 404 -4.07 -7.52 31.25
CA GLY A 404 -2.98 -7.17 30.37
C GLY A 404 -3.36 -6.00 29.46
N LEU A 405 -2.37 -5.23 29.04
CA LEU A 405 -2.56 -4.20 28.04
C LEU A 405 -2.73 -4.82 26.64
N LYS A 406 -3.65 -4.28 25.83
CA LYS A 406 -3.71 -4.56 24.39
C LYS A 406 -2.38 -4.13 23.75
N GLY A 407 -1.90 -4.91 22.78
CA GLY A 407 -0.78 -4.49 21.93
C GLY A 407 -1.14 -3.25 21.11
N ILE A 408 -0.10 -2.52 20.68
CA ILE A 408 -0.27 -1.36 19.81
C ILE A 408 -0.62 -1.85 18.41
N ASP A 409 -1.60 -1.21 17.76
CA ASP A 409 -1.94 -1.47 16.35
C ASP A 409 -0.79 -1.00 15.45
N GLY A 410 -0.50 -1.73 14.37
CA GLY A 410 0.53 -1.35 13.41
C GLY A 410 0.19 -0.05 12.68
N ILE A 411 1.20 0.64 12.16
CA ILE A 411 0.96 1.83 11.33
C ILE A 411 0.52 1.42 9.93
N THR A 412 -0.38 2.19 9.32
CA THR A 412 -0.72 2.07 7.90
C THR A 412 0.50 2.42 7.05
N GLY A 413 0.72 1.66 5.97
CA GLY A 413 1.78 1.89 5.02
C GLY A 413 1.54 3.12 4.15
N GLN A 414 2.62 3.74 3.68
CA GLN A 414 2.56 4.93 2.84
C GLN A 414 2.29 4.56 1.37
N ALA A 415 1.44 5.33 0.69
CA ALA A 415 1.24 5.27 -0.76
C ALA A 415 1.92 6.45 -1.45
N THR A 416 2.73 6.20 -2.47
CA THR A 416 3.45 7.25 -3.22
C THR A 416 3.19 7.10 -4.72
N VAL A 417 2.76 8.18 -5.35
CA VAL A 417 2.75 8.33 -6.81
C VAL A 417 3.71 9.45 -7.19
N GLU A 418 4.60 9.20 -8.14
CA GLU A 418 5.61 10.16 -8.57
C GLU A 418 5.70 10.22 -10.10
N VAL A 419 5.59 11.42 -10.67
CA VAL A 419 5.88 11.71 -12.08
C VAL A 419 6.91 12.85 -12.09
N SER A 420 8.17 12.55 -12.36
CA SER A 420 9.24 13.53 -12.18
C SER A 420 10.29 13.56 -13.29
N GLY A 421 10.71 14.77 -13.67
CA GLY A 421 11.82 14.97 -14.61
C GLY A 421 11.55 14.44 -16.02
N ASN A 422 10.29 14.35 -16.46
CA ASN A 422 9.96 13.86 -17.80
C ASN A 422 9.89 15.00 -18.82
N SER A 423 10.30 14.74 -20.06
CA SER A 423 10.14 15.63 -21.20
C SER A 423 9.22 14.98 -22.21
N ILE A 424 8.07 15.58 -22.46
CA ILE A 424 7.04 15.07 -23.36
C ILE A 424 6.76 16.16 -24.39
N ALA A 425 7.10 15.91 -25.64
CA ALA A 425 6.76 16.76 -26.78
C ALA A 425 5.92 15.93 -27.75
N LEU A 426 4.68 16.33 -27.99
CA LEU A 426 3.72 15.57 -28.81
C LEU A 426 3.82 15.94 -30.29
N GLY A 427 4.26 17.16 -30.61
CA GLY A 427 4.63 17.58 -31.96
C GLY A 427 3.51 18.38 -32.63
N ASP A 428 3.27 18.16 -33.92
CA ASP A 428 2.12 18.81 -34.58
C ASP A 428 0.94 17.83 -34.55
N GLY A 429 -0.30 18.31 -34.48
CA GLY A 429 -1.45 17.43 -34.42
C GLY A 429 -2.57 17.96 -33.55
N ASN A 430 -3.56 17.11 -33.30
CA ASN A 430 -4.52 17.36 -32.24
C ASN A 430 -4.28 16.30 -31.18
N ASP A 431 -3.40 16.61 -30.24
CA ASP A 431 -2.83 15.64 -29.34
C ASP A 431 -3.58 15.58 -28.02
N TYR A 432 -3.39 14.46 -27.33
CA TYR A 432 -4.06 14.20 -26.06
C TYR A 432 -3.08 13.68 -25.03
N LEU A 433 -2.95 14.40 -23.92
CA LEU A 433 -2.18 13.99 -22.75
C LEU A 433 -3.10 13.82 -21.54
N SER A 434 -3.18 12.61 -21.00
CA SER A 434 -3.97 12.27 -19.82
C SER A 434 -3.10 11.84 -18.65
N LEU A 435 -3.28 12.46 -17.49
CA LEU A 435 -2.64 12.08 -16.23
C LEU A 435 -3.72 11.63 -15.25
N THR A 436 -3.77 10.33 -14.95
CA THR A 436 -4.65 9.77 -13.92
C THR A 436 -3.80 9.24 -12.77
N LEU A 437 -3.75 10.00 -11.67
CA LEU A 437 -2.86 9.74 -10.54
C LEU A 437 -3.68 9.48 -9.27
N PHE A 438 -3.44 8.36 -8.60
CA PHE A 438 -4.23 7.98 -7.43
C PHE A 438 -3.37 7.39 -6.31
N ALA A 439 -3.51 7.88 -5.09
CA ALA A 439 -2.81 7.34 -3.93
C ALA A 439 -3.71 7.28 -2.69
N SER A 440 -3.84 6.10 -2.06
CA SER A 440 -4.74 5.86 -0.91
C SER A 440 -4.02 5.39 0.35
N GLY A 441 -4.48 5.86 1.51
CA GLY A 441 -3.81 5.75 2.81
C GLY A 441 -3.05 7.04 3.16
N PRO A 442 -2.07 7.00 4.09
CA PRO A 442 -1.08 8.07 4.20
C PRO A 442 -0.37 8.22 2.85
N SER A 443 -0.73 9.24 2.08
CA SER A 443 -0.40 9.29 0.66
C SER A 443 0.39 10.52 0.23
N THR A 444 1.13 10.39 -0.86
CA THR A 444 1.85 11.49 -1.50
C THR A 444 1.76 11.32 -3.00
N VAL A 445 1.25 12.34 -3.70
CA VAL A 445 1.29 12.45 -5.16
C VAL A 445 2.20 13.61 -5.50
N THR A 446 3.24 13.35 -6.29
CA THR A 446 4.23 14.37 -6.71
C THR A 446 4.32 14.39 -8.22
N VAL A 447 4.11 15.58 -8.80
CA VAL A 447 4.34 15.85 -10.23
C VAL A 447 5.29 17.03 -10.31
N SER A 448 6.54 16.79 -10.70
CA SER A 448 7.61 17.77 -10.52
C SER A 448 8.63 17.80 -11.65
N GLY A 449 8.98 19.00 -12.11
CA GLY A 449 10.08 19.19 -13.06
C GLY A 449 9.82 18.50 -14.41
N ASN A 450 8.55 18.31 -14.78
CA ASN A 450 8.18 17.81 -16.10
C ASN A 450 8.04 18.98 -17.08
N SER A 451 8.34 18.72 -18.35
CA SER A 451 8.03 19.59 -19.47
C SER A 451 7.05 18.89 -20.39
N PHE A 452 5.92 19.55 -20.67
CA PHE A 452 4.89 19.10 -21.61
C PHE A 452 4.83 20.10 -22.77
N ASP A 453 4.71 19.61 -23.98
CA ASP A 453 4.64 20.42 -25.19
C ASP A 453 3.67 19.69 -26.11
N GLY A 454 2.47 20.27 -26.33
CA GLY A 454 1.54 19.72 -27.32
C GLY A 454 2.14 19.97 -28.67
N GLY A 455 2.15 21.24 -29.08
CA GLY A 455 2.97 21.78 -30.15
C GLY A 455 2.08 22.60 -31.07
N ASP A 456 2.05 22.31 -32.38
CA ASP A 456 1.15 22.99 -33.30
C ASP A 456 -0.16 22.20 -33.46
N GLY A 457 -1.31 22.88 -33.26
CA GLY A 457 -2.62 22.33 -33.55
C GLY A 457 -3.60 22.56 -32.41
N ARG A 458 -4.42 21.57 -32.08
CA ARG A 458 -5.40 21.68 -30.97
C ARG A 458 -5.19 20.54 -29.99
N ASP A 459 -4.38 20.82 -28.99
CA ASP A 459 -3.92 19.83 -28.03
C ASP A 459 -4.68 19.91 -26.72
N SER A 460 -4.83 18.75 -26.08
CA SER A 460 -5.65 18.56 -24.89
C SER A 460 -4.83 18.00 -23.72
N LEU A 461 -4.89 18.69 -22.58
CA LEU A 461 -4.34 18.23 -21.32
C LEU A 461 -5.48 17.85 -20.37
N PHE A 462 -5.53 16.58 -19.99
CA PHE A 462 -6.53 16.02 -19.08
C PHE A 462 -5.88 15.59 -17.76
N LEU A 463 -6.26 16.23 -16.67
CA LEU A 463 -5.84 15.90 -15.31
C LEU A 463 -6.97 15.08 -14.66
N GLY A 464 -6.94 13.75 -14.81
CA GLY A 464 -8.06 12.87 -14.44
C GLY A 464 -8.45 12.85 -12.97
N ASN A 465 -9.44 12.02 -12.61
CA ASN A 465 -10.02 11.92 -11.26
C ASN A 465 -8.98 11.58 -10.15
N VAL A 466 -8.38 12.59 -9.51
CA VAL A 466 -7.38 12.45 -8.43
C VAL A 466 -8.06 12.18 -7.07
N ARG A 467 -8.85 11.11 -6.91
CA ARG A 467 -9.84 10.95 -5.79
C ARG A 467 -9.35 11.15 -4.34
N ALA A 468 -10.29 11.70 -3.54
CA ALA A 468 -10.36 11.88 -2.07
C ALA A 468 -9.07 12.40 -1.37
N GLY A 469 -9.09 13.68 -0.98
CA GLY A 469 -7.87 14.46 -0.70
C GLY A 469 -7.25 15.06 -1.97
N GLU A 470 -8.08 15.18 -3.01
CA GLU A 470 -7.74 15.71 -4.34
C GLU A 470 -6.96 17.02 -4.22
N ARG A 471 -5.91 17.12 -5.01
CA ARG A 471 -5.02 18.28 -5.02
C ARG A 471 -5.46 19.22 -6.12
N ALA A 472 -5.91 20.42 -5.73
CA ALA A 472 -6.24 21.47 -6.66
C ALA A 472 -5.11 21.71 -7.67
N ALA A 473 -5.42 21.67 -8.96
CA ALA A 473 -4.56 22.11 -10.02
C ALA A 473 -4.48 23.64 -10.05
N THR A 474 -3.28 24.15 -10.29
CA THR A 474 -3.11 25.51 -10.82
C THR A 474 -2.54 25.39 -12.21
N ILE A 475 -3.38 25.70 -13.20
CA ILE A 475 -3.04 25.74 -14.62
C ILE A 475 -2.85 27.21 -14.97
N ASN A 476 -1.63 27.61 -15.32
CA ASN A 476 -1.33 28.97 -15.74
C ASN A 476 -0.83 28.95 -17.17
N VAL A 477 -1.76 29.13 -18.11
CA VAL A 477 -1.51 29.09 -19.55
C VAL A 477 -0.65 30.27 -19.96
N ALA A 478 -0.89 31.48 -19.42
CA ALA A 478 -0.07 32.66 -19.69
C ALA A 478 1.43 32.47 -19.38
N ASN A 479 1.76 31.73 -18.31
CA ASN A 479 3.14 31.47 -17.93
C ASN A 479 3.66 30.09 -18.36
N GLY A 480 2.79 29.25 -18.94
CA GLY A 480 3.11 27.86 -19.26
C GLY A 480 3.51 27.03 -18.05
N THR A 481 2.80 27.16 -16.92
CA THR A 481 3.13 26.42 -15.68
C THR A 481 1.97 25.64 -15.10
N LEU A 482 2.22 24.40 -14.69
CA LEU A 482 1.28 23.50 -14.04
C LEU A 482 1.80 23.07 -12.66
N SER A 483 0.94 23.16 -11.63
CA SER A 483 1.18 22.56 -10.32
C SER A 483 -0.03 21.80 -9.81
N LEU A 484 0.19 20.67 -9.12
CA LEU A 484 -0.87 19.90 -8.46
C LEU A 484 -0.73 20.00 -6.94
N GLY A 485 -1.68 20.66 -6.30
CA GLY A 485 -1.73 20.91 -4.86
C GLY A 485 -0.86 22.11 -4.45
N SER A 486 -0.47 22.15 -3.18
CA SER A 486 0.27 23.29 -2.60
C SER A 486 1.79 23.24 -2.81
N THR A 487 2.32 22.23 -3.50
CA THR A 487 3.75 22.10 -3.72
C THR A 487 4.23 23.11 -4.76
N PRO A 488 5.22 23.99 -4.44
CA PRO A 488 5.70 25.04 -5.34
C PRO A 488 6.55 24.49 -6.51
N ILE A 489 6.50 23.19 -6.77
CA ILE A 489 7.32 22.56 -7.79
C ILE A 489 6.59 22.71 -9.12
N LEU A 490 7.18 23.52 -10.00
CA LEU A 490 6.58 23.87 -11.28
C LEU A 490 6.89 22.81 -12.32
N ASN A 491 5.85 22.35 -13.00
CA ASN A 491 5.96 21.72 -14.31
C ASN A 491 5.76 22.82 -15.36
N THR A 492 6.40 22.70 -16.51
CA THR A 492 6.19 23.61 -17.64
C THR A 492 5.29 22.94 -18.66
N PHE A 493 4.41 23.72 -19.29
CA PHE A 493 3.67 23.28 -20.46
C PHE A 493 3.59 24.39 -21.51
N ARG A 494 3.40 24.03 -22.78
CA ARG A 494 3.10 24.97 -23.89
C ARG A 494 2.33 24.23 -25.00
N GLY A 495 1.70 24.99 -25.90
CA GLY A 495 0.95 24.44 -27.04
C GLY A 495 -0.17 23.52 -26.59
N PHE A 496 -1.03 23.97 -25.67
CA PHE A 496 -2.23 23.25 -25.28
C PHE A 496 -3.39 24.23 -25.31
N GLU A 497 -4.49 23.83 -25.96
CA GLU A 497 -5.67 24.68 -26.19
C GLU A 497 -6.88 24.21 -25.38
N ALA A 498 -6.88 22.95 -24.93
CA ALA A 498 -7.97 22.38 -24.15
C ALA A 498 -7.46 21.78 -22.84
N PHE A 499 -8.12 22.15 -21.74
CA PHE A 499 -7.75 21.71 -20.40
C PHE A 499 -8.95 21.12 -19.69
N THR A 500 -8.76 19.93 -19.13
CA THR A 500 -9.65 19.38 -18.11
C THR A 500 -8.87 19.27 -16.81
N ALA A 501 -9.31 20.01 -15.80
CA ALA A 501 -8.72 20.00 -14.47
C ALA A 501 -9.27 18.84 -13.63
N THR A 502 -9.09 18.91 -12.31
CA THR A 502 -9.36 17.82 -11.37
C THR A 502 -10.81 17.87 -10.85
N SER A 503 -11.13 17.22 -9.73
CA SER A 503 -12.41 17.44 -9.04
C SER A 503 -12.26 18.21 -7.71
N ALA A 504 -11.12 18.86 -7.52
CA ALA A 504 -10.88 19.82 -6.45
C ALA A 504 -11.17 21.25 -6.91
N ALA A 505 -11.15 22.22 -5.98
CA ALA A 505 -11.30 23.64 -6.31
C ALA A 505 -10.05 24.16 -7.05
N ASP A 506 -10.10 24.18 -8.36
CA ASP A 506 -8.98 24.44 -9.25
C ASP A 506 -8.80 25.91 -9.58
N ARG A 507 -7.59 26.27 -10.01
CA ARG A 507 -7.26 27.62 -10.48
C ARG A 507 -6.74 27.56 -11.90
N ILE A 508 -7.48 28.15 -12.81
CA ILE A 508 -7.14 28.26 -14.22
C ILE A 508 -6.86 29.74 -14.50
N ILE A 509 -5.66 30.03 -14.98
CA ILE A 509 -5.24 31.36 -15.43
C ILE A 509 -5.05 31.27 -16.92
N ASP A 510 -5.87 32.05 -17.60
CA ASP A 510 -5.94 32.11 -19.04
C ASP A 510 -4.63 32.61 -19.66
N GLY A 511 -4.41 32.25 -20.92
CA GLY A 511 -3.27 32.64 -21.73
C GLY A 511 -3.74 33.21 -23.06
N GLY A 512 -2.82 33.67 -23.90
CA GLY A 512 -3.21 34.17 -25.21
C GLY A 512 -3.87 33.10 -26.08
N GLY A 513 -4.69 33.52 -27.03
CA GLY A 513 -5.36 32.62 -27.97
C GLY A 513 -6.74 32.18 -27.49
N ASN A 514 -7.36 31.24 -28.21
CA ASN A 514 -8.69 30.73 -27.86
C ASN A 514 -8.51 29.42 -27.09
N GLN A 515 -9.04 29.36 -25.87
CA GLN A 515 -8.82 28.26 -24.95
C GLN A 515 -10.13 27.59 -24.55
N GLU A 516 -10.07 26.29 -24.24
CA GLU A 516 -11.20 25.54 -23.71
C GLU A 516 -10.88 24.97 -22.33
N TYR A 517 -11.80 25.17 -21.41
CA TYR A 517 -11.64 24.82 -20.01
C TYR A 517 -12.79 23.96 -19.51
N SER A 518 -12.44 22.95 -18.74
CA SER A 518 -13.34 22.19 -17.88
C SER A 518 -12.68 22.11 -16.50
N GLY A 519 -13.26 22.79 -15.52
CA GLY A 519 -12.74 22.80 -14.14
C GLY A 519 -12.98 21.49 -13.40
N GLY A 520 -13.95 20.71 -13.87
CA GLY A 520 -14.39 19.48 -13.25
C GLY A 520 -15.45 19.73 -12.18
N PHE A 521 -15.35 19.03 -11.05
CA PHE A 521 -16.15 19.37 -9.88
C PHE A 521 -15.31 20.27 -8.98
N GLY A 522 -15.94 21.14 -8.20
CA GLY A 522 -15.21 22.00 -7.29
C GLY A 522 -15.85 23.36 -7.18
N SER A 523 -15.11 24.30 -6.60
CA SER A 523 -15.41 25.72 -6.67
C SER A 523 -14.24 26.37 -7.39
N ASP A 524 -14.27 26.29 -8.71
CA ASP A 524 -13.13 26.59 -9.57
C ASP A 524 -12.98 28.08 -9.81
N ARG A 525 -11.75 28.50 -10.11
CA ARG A 525 -11.42 29.90 -10.34
C ARG A 525 -10.78 30.07 -11.70
N TYR A 526 -11.47 30.77 -12.60
CA TYR A 526 -11.01 31.15 -13.94
C TYR A 526 -10.55 32.61 -13.92
N THR A 527 -9.32 32.88 -14.34
CA THR A 527 -8.75 34.23 -14.35
C THR A 527 -8.40 34.65 -15.77
N PHE A 528 -9.09 35.68 -16.26
CA PHE A 528 -8.85 36.29 -17.56
C PHE A 528 -8.18 37.64 -17.37
N SER A 529 -7.19 37.93 -18.20
CA SER A 529 -6.52 39.24 -18.19
C SER A 529 -6.68 39.94 -19.54
N ALA A 530 -6.75 41.27 -19.51
CA ALA A 530 -6.86 42.06 -20.73
C ALA A 530 -5.66 41.87 -21.68
N GLN A 531 -4.50 41.48 -21.15
CA GLN A 531 -3.28 41.26 -21.93
C GLN A 531 -3.33 39.96 -22.75
N PHE A 532 -4.09 38.96 -22.30
CA PHE A 532 -4.09 37.60 -22.85
C PHE A 532 -5.43 37.21 -23.45
N ALA A 533 -6.32 38.16 -23.72
CA ALA A 533 -7.70 37.86 -24.05
C ALA A 533 -7.88 37.19 -25.44
N GLY A 534 -8.64 36.11 -25.50
CA GLY A 534 -9.13 35.49 -26.74
C GLY A 534 -10.63 35.13 -26.66
N HIS A 535 -11.05 34.17 -27.48
CA HIS A 535 -12.42 33.63 -27.47
C HIS A 535 -12.44 32.29 -26.77
N ASP A 536 -12.64 32.33 -25.45
CA ASP A 536 -12.50 31.17 -24.58
C ASP A 536 -13.84 30.52 -24.27
N VAL A 537 -13.79 29.24 -23.91
CA VAL A 537 -14.95 28.41 -23.60
C VAL A 537 -14.75 27.73 -22.25
N ILE A 538 -15.79 27.75 -21.42
CA ILE A 538 -15.88 26.99 -20.17
C ILE A 538 -17.05 26.01 -20.30
N HIS A 539 -16.78 24.70 -20.19
CA HIS A 539 -17.75 23.64 -20.47
C HIS A 539 -18.65 23.27 -19.28
N ASP A 540 -18.21 23.53 -18.05
CA ASP A 540 -18.82 23.01 -16.81
C ASP A 540 -19.02 24.07 -15.72
N PHE A 541 -19.13 25.34 -16.13
CA PHE A 541 -19.33 26.45 -15.18
C PHE A 541 -20.59 26.28 -14.32
N SER A 542 -20.42 26.41 -13.01
CA SER A 542 -21.44 26.23 -11.97
C SER A 542 -21.64 27.51 -11.13
N ALA A 543 -22.54 27.46 -10.14
CA ALA A 543 -22.80 28.62 -9.28
C ALA A 543 -21.75 28.80 -8.17
N GLU A 544 -21.00 27.74 -7.91
CA GLU A 544 -19.92 27.66 -6.94
C GLU A 544 -18.60 28.20 -7.51
N ASP A 545 -18.49 28.30 -8.84
CA ASP A 545 -17.30 28.77 -9.54
C ASP A 545 -17.18 30.29 -9.55
N ARG A 546 -15.97 30.76 -9.88
CA ARG A 546 -15.63 32.17 -9.91
C ARG A 546 -14.82 32.55 -11.14
N ILE A 547 -15.26 33.60 -11.82
CA ILE A 547 -14.53 34.30 -12.87
C ILE A 547 -13.87 35.54 -12.28
N VAL A 548 -12.63 35.78 -12.68
CA VAL A 548 -11.81 36.91 -12.26
C VAL A 548 -11.38 37.65 -13.51
N PHE A 549 -11.79 38.91 -13.65
CA PHE A 549 -11.30 39.78 -14.70
C PHE A 549 -10.21 40.68 -14.13
N SER A 550 -9.02 40.64 -14.73
CA SER A 550 -7.86 41.43 -14.31
C SER A 550 -7.46 42.43 -15.38
N GLY A 551 -7.36 43.70 -15.03
CA GLY A 551 -6.77 44.72 -15.92
C GLY A 551 -7.63 45.15 -17.12
N PHE A 552 -8.90 44.73 -17.23
CA PHE A 552 -9.81 45.18 -18.31
C PHE A 552 -10.27 46.64 -18.16
N GLY A 553 -10.20 47.21 -16.95
CA GLY A 553 -10.64 48.58 -16.70
C GLY A 553 -12.13 48.78 -17.01
N ASN A 554 -12.52 50.00 -17.40
CA ASN A 554 -13.87 50.28 -17.91
C ASN A 554 -13.92 49.89 -19.39
N PRO A 555 -14.84 49.02 -19.86
CA PRO A 555 -16.14 48.69 -19.24
C PRO A 555 -16.25 47.24 -18.73
N LEU A 556 -15.29 46.73 -17.96
CA LEU A 556 -15.42 45.41 -17.33
C LEU A 556 -14.77 45.38 -15.93
N ASN A 557 -15.08 46.38 -15.10
CA ASN A 557 -14.54 46.53 -13.73
C ASN A 557 -15.59 46.35 -12.63
N SER A 558 -16.84 46.03 -13.00
CA SER A 558 -17.92 45.75 -12.07
C SER A 558 -18.83 44.63 -12.57
N PHE A 559 -19.61 44.05 -11.66
CA PHE A 559 -20.62 43.05 -12.03
C PHE A 559 -21.73 43.62 -12.93
N ALA A 560 -22.08 44.90 -12.75
CA ALA A 560 -23.03 45.58 -13.63
C ALA A 560 -22.53 45.61 -15.08
N ASP A 561 -21.22 45.79 -15.26
CA ASP A 561 -20.62 45.76 -16.59
C ASP A 561 -20.70 44.36 -17.21
N VAL A 562 -20.36 43.32 -16.44
CA VAL A 562 -20.50 41.92 -16.90
C VAL A 562 -21.94 41.65 -17.37
N LEU A 563 -22.94 42.05 -16.59
CA LEU A 563 -24.35 41.91 -16.99
C LEU A 563 -24.68 42.65 -18.28
N SER A 564 -24.10 43.83 -18.50
CA SER A 564 -24.30 44.59 -19.74
C SER A 564 -23.65 43.94 -20.99
N LYS A 565 -22.65 43.09 -20.77
CA LYS A 565 -21.89 42.37 -21.81
C LYS A 565 -22.32 40.92 -21.99
N ALA A 566 -23.05 40.37 -21.02
CA ALA A 566 -23.57 39.02 -21.06
C ALA A 566 -24.75 38.94 -22.02
N THR A 567 -24.65 38.04 -23.00
CA THR A 567 -25.73 37.69 -23.91
C THR A 567 -25.99 36.21 -23.83
N ARG A 568 -27.26 35.81 -23.92
CA ARG A 568 -27.60 34.40 -23.99
C ARG A 568 -27.29 33.88 -25.39
N ASP A 569 -26.45 32.86 -25.48
CA ASP A 569 -26.20 32.16 -26.72
C ASP A 569 -27.14 30.95 -26.81
N LEU A 570 -28.16 31.07 -27.66
CA LEU A 570 -29.16 30.04 -27.86
C LEU A 570 -28.63 28.83 -28.64
N GLY A 571 -27.53 28.97 -29.39
CA GLY A 571 -26.93 27.90 -30.17
C GLY A 571 -26.15 26.91 -29.31
N SER A 572 -25.35 27.41 -28.37
CA SER A 572 -24.57 26.62 -27.42
C SER A 572 -25.31 26.31 -26.11
N ASN A 573 -26.53 26.83 -25.95
CA ASN A 573 -27.26 26.82 -24.68
C ASN A 573 -26.41 27.38 -23.52
N GLY A 574 -25.74 28.50 -23.77
CA GLY A 574 -24.77 29.10 -22.85
C GLY A 574 -24.94 30.60 -22.64
N THR A 575 -24.01 31.17 -21.87
CA THR A 575 -23.92 32.62 -21.64
C THR A 575 -22.59 33.13 -22.20
N LEU A 576 -22.64 34.02 -23.20
CA LEU A 576 -21.48 34.65 -23.80
C LEU A 576 -21.22 36.01 -23.14
N ILE A 577 -20.03 36.20 -22.58
CA ILE A 577 -19.58 37.46 -21.98
C ILE A 577 -18.55 38.09 -22.91
N THR A 578 -18.93 39.15 -23.62
CA THR A 578 -18.03 39.86 -24.53
C THR A 578 -17.14 40.84 -23.75
N THR A 579 -15.85 40.52 -23.62
CA THR A 579 -14.92 41.34 -22.82
C THR A 579 -14.29 42.47 -23.65
N SER A 580 -14.15 42.29 -24.97
CA SER A 580 -13.75 43.32 -25.93
C SER A 580 -14.30 43.02 -27.33
N SER A 581 -13.90 43.80 -28.36
CA SER A 581 -14.26 43.47 -29.75
C SER A 581 -13.58 42.21 -30.29
N SER A 582 -12.51 41.74 -29.63
CA SER A 582 -11.69 40.60 -30.05
C SER A 582 -11.57 39.52 -28.97
N SER A 583 -12.40 39.57 -27.93
CA SER A 583 -12.33 38.61 -26.84
C SER A 583 -13.67 38.39 -26.15
N SER A 584 -13.89 37.16 -25.71
CA SER A 584 -15.12 36.73 -25.06
C SER A 584 -14.90 35.47 -24.25
N VAL A 585 -15.75 35.25 -23.24
CA VAL A 585 -15.82 33.99 -22.51
C VAL A 585 -17.22 33.40 -22.71
N LEU A 586 -17.29 32.19 -23.25
CA LEU A 586 -18.53 31.44 -23.40
C LEU A 586 -18.68 30.41 -22.27
N LEU A 587 -19.77 30.52 -21.50
CA LEU A 587 -20.14 29.56 -20.46
C LEU A 587 -21.15 28.57 -21.06
N ILE A 588 -20.67 27.43 -21.56
CA ILE A 588 -21.52 26.41 -22.17
C ILE A 588 -22.38 25.74 -21.09
N GLY A 589 -23.66 25.48 -21.41
CA GLY A 589 -24.58 24.77 -20.52
C GLY A 589 -25.07 25.58 -19.29
N PHE A 590 -24.39 26.66 -18.93
CA PHE A 590 -24.81 27.52 -17.82
C PHE A 590 -26.06 28.33 -18.19
N SER A 591 -27.16 28.03 -17.49
CA SER A 591 -28.48 28.66 -17.70
C SER A 591 -29.02 29.38 -16.46
N GLY A 592 -28.27 29.40 -15.36
CA GLY A 592 -28.63 30.09 -14.13
C GLY A 592 -28.47 31.62 -14.23
N PRO A 593 -28.98 32.38 -13.23
CA PRO A 593 -28.68 33.80 -13.15
C PRO A 593 -27.20 34.00 -12.77
N LEU A 594 -26.53 34.94 -13.45
CA LEU A 594 -25.24 35.43 -12.99
C LEU A 594 -25.41 36.17 -11.65
N THR A 595 -24.48 36.01 -10.72
CA THR A 595 -24.51 36.65 -9.40
C THR A 595 -23.20 37.34 -9.08
N THR A 596 -23.20 38.30 -8.16
CA THR A 596 -21.98 39.00 -7.73
C THR A 596 -20.93 38.06 -7.12
N ALA A 597 -21.33 36.92 -6.56
CA ALA A 597 -20.41 35.95 -5.96
C ALA A 597 -19.54 35.22 -7.01
N MET A 598 -20.07 35.04 -8.23
CA MET A 598 -19.38 34.38 -9.35
C MET A 598 -18.30 35.26 -9.96
N PHE A 599 -18.23 36.55 -9.64
CA PHE A 599 -17.33 37.49 -10.32
C PHE A 599 -16.42 38.24 -9.37
N SER A 600 -15.23 38.55 -9.85
CA SER A 600 -14.33 39.48 -9.18
C SER A 600 -13.47 40.24 -10.17
N PHE A 601 -13.01 41.40 -9.73
CA PHE A 601 -12.33 42.37 -10.56
C PHE A 601 -11.03 42.77 -9.86
N LEU A 602 -9.92 42.70 -10.57
CA LEU A 602 -8.57 43.00 -10.07
C LEU A 602 -7.90 44.10 -10.90
#